data_AF-A0A5B7BWL8-F1
#
_entry.id   AF-A0A5B7BWL8-F1
#
_cell.length_a   1.000
_cell.length_b   1.000
_cell.length_c   1.000
_cell.angle_alpha   90.00
_cell.angle_beta   90.00
_cell.angle_gamma   90.00
#
_symmetry.space_group_name_H-M   'P 1'
#
loop_
_entity.id
_entity.type
_entity.pdbx_description
1 polymer ?
#
loop_
_entity_poly.entity_id
_entity_poly.type
_entity_poly.pdbx_seq_one_letter_code
_entity_poly.pdbx_strand_id
1 'polypeptide(L)'
;LDLSGSNLTLAATICSNKEDRGKCCRYINAFIAVSVARYANATSNLGVSSDLSEICLSSISETLELYGIARNATVFCGFGTKIPVNYECEGRTTVTQMLQSPKFV
;
A
#
# COMPACT_ATOMS: atom_id res chain seq x y z
N LEU A 1 4.14 -3.39 -8.46
CA LEU A 1 2.97 -3.54 -7.58
C LEU A 1 2.26 -4.83 -7.96
N ASP A 2 2.13 -5.77 -7.03
CA ASP A 2 1.35 -7.00 -7.24
C ASP A 2 0.04 -6.91 -6.43
N LEU A 3 -1.08 -6.68 -7.12
CA LEU A 3 -2.43 -6.67 -6.51
C LEU A 3 -3.19 -7.99 -6.77
N SER A 4 -2.52 -9.02 -7.31
CA SER A 4 -3.17 -10.28 -7.63
C SER A 4 -3.82 -10.92 -6.40
N GLY A 5 -5.00 -11.50 -6.57
CA GLY A 5 -5.80 -12.06 -5.48
C GLY A 5 -6.58 -11.01 -4.66
N SER A 6 -6.44 -9.71 -4.95
CA SER A 6 -7.31 -8.68 -4.39
C SER A 6 -8.63 -8.61 -5.15
N ASN A 7 -9.75 -8.51 -4.44
CA ASN A 7 -11.06 -8.31 -5.06
C ASN A 7 -11.31 -6.80 -5.29
N LEU A 8 -10.70 -6.27 -6.35
CA LEU A 8 -10.81 -4.84 -6.70
C LEU A 8 -12.23 -4.47 -7.13
N THR A 9 -13.00 -5.39 -7.72
CA THR A 9 -14.41 -5.18 -8.09
C THR A 9 -15.28 -4.93 -6.86
N LEU A 10 -15.12 -5.72 -5.79
CA LEU A 10 -15.82 -5.48 -4.53
C LEU A 10 -15.50 -4.10 -3.95
N ALA A 11 -14.23 -3.72 -3.98
CA ALA A 11 -13.82 -2.40 -3.51
C ALA A 11 -14.39 -1.29 -4.40
N ALA A 12 -14.46 -1.46 -5.71
CA ALA A 12 -15.12 -0.51 -6.61
C ALA A 12 -16.58 -0.30 -6.24
N THR A 13 -17.33 -1.38 -5.96
CA THR A 13 -18.73 -1.29 -5.50
C THR A 13 -18.82 -0.49 -4.20
N ILE A 14 -17.97 -0.77 -3.21
CA ILE A 14 -17.96 -0.05 -1.92
C ILE A 14 -17.57 1.42 -2.11
N CYS A 15 -16.55 1.69 -2.93
CA CYS A 15 -16.05 3.04 -3.21
C CYS A 15 -17.02 3.91 -4.01
N SER A 16 -17.99 3.31 -4.71
CA SER A 16 -19.04 4.05 -5.40
C SER A 16 -20.04 4.72 -4.44
N ASN A 17 -20.18 4.18 -3.21
CA ASN A 17 -21.05 4.75 -2.19
C ASN A 17 -20.32 5.82 -1.36
N LYS A 18 -20.82 7.06 -1.39
CA LYS A 18 -20.26 8.20 -0.65
C LYS A 18 -20.32 8.04 0.88
N GLU A 19 -21.27 7.27 1.40
CA GLU A 19 -21.38 7.00 2.84
C GLU A 19 -20.33 5.98 3.31
N ASP A 20 -19.82 5.16 2.40
CA ASP A 20 -18.86 4.10 2.69
C ASP A 20 -17.40 4.51 2.45
N ARG A 21 -17.10 5.82 2.36
CA ARG A 21 -15.72 6.32 2.13
C ARG A 21 -14.68 5.74 3.08
N GLY A 22 -15.02 5.59 4.36
CA GLY A 22 -14.13 4.96 5.33
C GLY A 22 -13.86 3.48 5.03
N LYS A 23 -14.88 2.73 4.58
CA LYS A 23 -14.71 1.32 4.14
C LYS A 23 -13.87 1.27 2.87
N CYS A 24 -14.16 2.13 1.89
CA CYS A 24 -13.38 2.25 0.65
C CYS A 24 -11.89 2.41 0.94
N CYS A 25 -11.50 3.36 1.79
CA CYS A 25 -10.09 3.57 2.12
C CYS A 25 -9.45 2.37 2.83
N ARG A 26 -10.21 1.66 3.68
CA ARG A 26 -9.70 0.44 4.33
C ARG A 26 -9.40 -0.67 3.31
N TYR A 27 -10.29 -0.88 2.33
CA TYR A 27 -10.05 -1.87 1.27
C TYR A 27 -8.84 -1.50 0.41
N ILE A 28 -8.77 -0.24 -0.06
CA ILE A 28 -7.64 0.26 -0.84
C ILE A 28 -6.33 0.05 -0.08
N ASN A 29 -6.24 0.53 1.17
CA ASN A 29 -5.02 0.40 1.97
C ASN A 29 -4.67 -1.06 2.30
N ALA A 30 -5.67 -1.94 2.48
CA ALA A 30 -5.42 -3.36 2.69
C ALA A 30 -4.76 -4.01 1.46
N PHE A 31 -5.25 -3.71 0.26
CA PHE A 31 -4.64 -4.23 -0.97
C PHE A 31 -3.22 -3.72 -1.18
N ILE A 32 -3.00 -2.42 -0.92
CA ILE A 32 -1.66 -1.81 -0.96
C ILE A 32 -0.73 -2.52 0.02
N ALA A 33 -1.18 -2.74 1.27
CA ALA A 33 -0.38 -3.37 2.32
C ALA A 33 0.02 -4.80 1.93
N VAL A 34 -0.89 -5.61 1.38
CA VAL A 34 -0.57 -6.95 0.86
C VAL A 34 0.47 -6.86 -0.26
N SER A 35 0.31 -5.90 -1.18
CA SER A 35 1.27 -5.69 -2.27
C SER A 35 2.67 -5.33 -1.77
N VAL A 36 2.75 -4.42 -0.80
CA VAL A 36 4.02 -4.01 -0.16
C VAL A 36 4.66 -5.18 0.58
N ALA A 37 3.87 -5.99 1.29
CA ALA A 37 4.39 -7.18 1.97
C ALA A 37 4.97 -8.20 0.99
N ARG A 38 4.31 -8.43 -0.15
CA ARG A 38 4.82 -9.31 -1.22
C ARG A 38 6.11 -8.76 -1.83
N TYR A 39 6.17 -7.46 -2.08
CA TYR A 39 7.39 -6.80 -2.56
C TYR A 39 8.56 -6.98 -1.59
N ALA A 40 8.33 -6.73 -0.30
CA ALA A 40 9.35 -6.90 0.74
C ALA A 40 9.79 -8.36 0.86
N ASN A 41 8.87 -9.31 0.78
CA ASN A 41 9.21 -10.73 0.78
C ASN A 41 10.07 -11.14 -0.43
N ALA A 42 9.73 -10.65 -1.62
CA ALA A 42 10.43 -11.00 -2.85
C ALA A 42 11.81 -10.32 -2.99
N THR A 43 11.96 -9.11 -2.45
CA THR A 43 13.16 -8.27 -2.69
C THR A 43 13.99 -8.02 -1.44
N SER A 44 13.47 -8.36 -0.26
CA SER A 44 13.98 -7.94 1.05
C SER A 44 14.02 -6.42 1.27
N ASN A 45 13.52 -5.58 0.35
CA ASN A 45 13.47 -4.13 0.52
C ASN A 45 12.13 -3.69 1.14
N LEU A 46 12.18 -2.76 2.09
CA LEU A 46 11.00 -2.24 2.80
C LEU A 46 10.35 -1.04 2.11
N GLY A 47 10.98 -0.56 1.04
CA GLY A 47 10.51 0.56 0.26
C GLY A 47 11.16 0.59 -1.12
N VAL A 48 10.71 1.53 -1.93
CA VAL A 48 11.29 1.83 -3.25
C VAL A 48 12.16 3.08 -3.15
N SER A 49 13.05 3.29 -4.12
CA SER A 49 13.82 4.54 -4.21
C SER A 49 12.89 5.75 -4.43
N SER A 50 13.38 6.94 -4.07
CA SER A 50 12.66 8.21 -4.30
C SER A 50 12.17 8.33 -5.74
N ASP A 51 13.03 7.95 -6.69
CA ASP A 51 12.80 8.13 -8.13
C ASP A 51 11.71 7.20 -8.66
N LEU A 52 11.47 6.08 -7.98
CA LEU A 52 10.41 5.12 -8.30
C LEU A 52 9.12 5.37 -7.52
N SER A 53 9.14 6.23 -6.51
CA SER A 53 7.99 6.47 -5.65
C SER A 53 6.82 7.06 -6.44
N GLU A 54 7.07 8.10 -7.25
CA GLU A 54 6.01 8.74 -8.05
C GLU A 54 5.40 7.77 -9.08
N ILE A 55 6.25 6.99 -9.74
CA ILE A 55 5.83 5.95 -10.69
C ILE A 55 4.95 4.90 -9.99
N CYS A 56 5.33 4.48 -8.77
CA CYS A 56 4.53 3.55 -7.98
C CYS A 56 3.15 4.14 -7.64
N LEU A 57 3.09 5.40 -7.21
CA LEU A 57 1.83 6.08 -6.86
C LEU A 57 0.91 6.25 -8.10
N SER A 58 1.49 6.58 -9.26
CA SER A 58 0.74 6.68 -10.52
C SER A 58 0.20 5.31 -10.94
N SER A 59 1.06 4.29 -10.95
CA SER A 59 0.68 2.93 -11.35
C SER A 59 -0.40 2.34 -10.45
N ILE A 60 -0.35 2.58 -9.13
CA ILE A 60 -1.42 2.22 -8.20
C ILE A 60 -2.72 2.91 -8.61
N SER A 61 -2.69 4.22 -8.82
CA SER A 61 -3.89 5.01 -9.12
C SER A 61 -4.54 4.58 -10.43
N GLU A 62 -3.74 4.41 -11.47
CA GLU A 62 -4.18 3.92 -12.79
C GLU A 62 -4.77 2.50 -12.69
N THR A 63 -4.12 1.62 -11.93
CA THR A 63 -4.63 0.26 -11.73
C THR A 63 -5.99 0.30 -11.03
N LEU A 64 -6.14 1.04 -9.94
CA LEU A 64 -7.42 1.13 -9.23
C LEU A 64 -8.54 1.72 -10.12
N GLU A 65 -8.20 2.72 -10.94
CA GLU A 65 -9.12 3.32 -11.92
C GLU A 65 -9.59 2.32 -12.98
N LEU A 66 -8.69 1.50 -13.52
CA LEU A 66 -9.02 0.43 -14.47
C LEU A 66 -10.04 -0.58 -13.90
N TYR A 67 -10.03 -0.79 -12.58
CA TYR A 67 -10.98 -1.68 -11.89
C TYR A 67 -12.24 -0.95 -11.38
N GLY A 68 -12.43 0.33 -11.72
CA GLY A 68 -13.64 1.10 -11.44
C GLY A 68 -13.63 1.86 -10.11
N ILE A 69 -12.48 1.95 -9.42
CA ILE A 69 -12.33 2.82 -8.25
C ILE A 69 -11.97 4.22 -8.75
N ALA A 70 -12.84 5.19 -8.51
CA ALA A 70 -12.65 6.54 -9.01
C ALA A 70 -11.32 7.16 -8.52
N ARG A 71 -10.63 7.90 -9.41
CA ARG A 71 -9.34 8.54 -9.13
C ARG A 71 -9.38 9.55 -7.98
N ASN A 72 -10.56 10.10 -7.66
CA ASN A 72 -10.71 10.93 -6.46
C ASN A 72 -10.56 10.11 -5.16
N ALA A 73 -10.85 8.80 -5.18
CA ALA A 73 -10.73 7.92 -4.04
C ALA A 73 -9.28 7.72 -3.61
N THR A 74 -8.37 7.62 -4.57
CA THR A 74 -6.94 7.51 -4.27
C THR A 74 -6.39 8.79 -3.65
N VAL A 75 -6.88 9.96 -4.09
CA VAL A 75 -6.51 11.26 -3.52
C VAL A 75 -7.02 11.42 -2.08
N PHE A 76 -8.29 11.16 -1.81
CA PHE A 76 -8.84 11.39 -0.46
C PHE A 76 -8.46 10.31 0.55
N CYS A 77 -8.29 9.06 0.12
CA CYS A 77 -7.87 7.99 1.02
C CYS A 77 -6.38 8.08 1.36
N GLY A 78 -5.58 8.64 0.44
CA GLY A 78 -4.14 8.47 0.44
C GLY A 78 -3.73 7.00 0.34
N PHE A 79 -2.44 6.77 0.08
CA PHE A 79 -1.85 5.44 0.19
C PHE A 79 -1.10 5.36 1.51
N GLY A 80 -1.86 5.03 2.55
CA GLY A 80 -1.40 5.05 3.93
C GLY A 80 -0.89 3.70 4.37
N THR A 81 0.29 3.29 3.90
CA THR A 81 1.08 2.26 4.59
C THR A 81 2.27 2.92 5.27
N LYS A 82 2.01 3.98 6.05
CA LYS A 82 2.95 4.39 7.07
C LYS A 82 2.96 3.27 8.09
N ILE A 83 3.86 2.29 7.95
CA ILE A 83 4.27 1.50 9.09
C ILE A 83 4.74 2.54 10.11
N PRO A 84 4.09 2.68 11.28
CA PRO A 84 4.61 3.55 12.31
C PRO A 84 5.97 2.97 12.70
N VAL A 85 7.03 3.51 12.09
CA VAL A 85 8.40 3.18 12.42
C VAL A 85 8.59 3.67 13.84
N ASN A 86 8.65 2.75 14.79
CA ASN A 86 9.23 3.02 16.10
C ASN A 86 10.69 3.49 15.86
N TYR A 87 11.24 4.32 16.74
CA TYR A 87 12.60 4.88 16.58
C TYR A 87 13.66 3.79 16.35
N GLU A 88 13.43 2.59 16.86
CA GLU A 88 14.30 1.40 16.71
C GLU A 88 14.39 0.86 15.26
N CYS A 89 13.41 1.17 14.41
CA CYS A 89 13.33 0.77 13.00
C CYS A 89 13.61 1.94 12.03
N GLU A 90 13.83 3.15 12.54
CA GLU A 90 14.14 4.32 11.71
C GLU A 90 15.46 4.11 10.95
N GLY A 91 15.46 4.43 9.66
CA GLY A 91 16.62 4.24 8.78
C GLY A 91 16.85 2.80 8.29
N ARG A 92 16.04 1.82 8.72
CA ARG A 92 16.12 0.44 8.19
C ARG A 92 15.36 0.36 6.87
N THR A 93 16.04 -0.07 5.82
CA THR A 93 15.49 -0.15 4.46
C THR A 93 15.33 -1.59 3.98
N THR A 94 15.83 -2.58 4.71
CA THR A 94 15.70 -4.00 4.37
C THR A 94 15.12 -4.85 5.49
N VAL A 95 14.48 -5.96 5.13
CA VAL A 95 13.94 -6.95 6.07
C VAL A 95 15.04 -7.48 6.98
N THR A 96 16.23 -7.79 6.45
CA THR A 96 17.37 -8.26 7.25
C THR A 96 17.79 -7.24 8.31
N GLN A 97 17.81 -5.95 7.96
CA GLN A 97 18.05 -4.91 8.95
C GLN A 97 16.93 -4.89 10.00
N MET A 98 15.67 -5.03 9.61
CA MET A 98 14.58 -5.15 10.60
C MET A 98 14.76 -6.32 11.55
N LEU A 99 15.16 -7.50 11.08
CA LEU A 99 15.39 -8.68 11.92
C LEU A 99 16.49 -8.44 12.97
N GLN A 100 17.46 -7.57 12.67
CA GLN A 100 18.54 -7.18 13.58
C GLN A 100 18.13 -6.07 14.56
N SER A 101 16.87 -5.62 14.54
CA SER A 101 16.42 -4.59 15.46
C SER A 101 16.36 -5.12 16.89
N PRO A 102 16.71 -4.31 17.90
CA PRO A 102 16.45 -4.66 19.28
C PRO A 102 14.97 -5.07 19.44
N LYS A 103 14.71 -6.14 20.20
CA LYS A 103 13.36 -6.64 20.50
C LYS A 103 12.53 -7.15 19.32
N PHE A 104 13.15 -7.47 18.17
CA PHE A 104 12.46 -8.14 17.06
C PHE A 104 12.15 -9.64 17.33
N VAL A 105 12.55 -10.17 18.50
CA VAL A 105 12.42 -11.58 18.90
C VAL A 105 10.99 -12.11 18.82
#